data_AF-B4UHW9-F1
#
_entry.id   AF-B4UHW9-F1
#
_cell.length_a   1.000
_cell.length_b   1.000
_cell.length_c   1.000
_cell.angle_alpha   90.00
_cell.angle_beta   90.00
_cell.angle_gamma   90.00
#
_symmetry.space_group_name_H-M   'P 1'
#
loop_
_entity.id
_entity.type
_entity.pdbx_description
1 polymer ?
#
loop_
_entity_poly.entity_id
_entity_poly.type
_entity_poly.pdbx_seq_one_letter_code
_entity_poly.pdbx_strand_id
1 'polypeptide(L)'
;MPAAMIARRPFPDRLAFLSALALAAAAPAVASALPVHASSAPRVTEWEVTAAPAYDALCLIGVLGGDPFYVRFFEEAYRHFDARFTPAERAAFRAVKRILKDEAAGIVSARLGLVFSAAEAGGLGAAPPRARGAIAWLLRVAREPARARAALERTPYWSEEGWATYERARPHLIRALQALGRAGFEGFWERRARPRIERRIAELAPFLRAHDVVPAVEARLGKALPSRRITVHVLAFARPHGIRIVGTRFLADVTFPSDVMVRNAIHEMMHPPYDASRPEIAQAVAALGADPLIRARVEHHDPSFGYNTVEGYVEEDVVEAMEAVIAEQLGVGRPDQAGYWREHDGGMHVLAAALYVELRRAEGTAGGPVVVPAFLVDAVRRGDLTGERLARTVEAFLGPGALAGAAPTAGR
;
A
#
# COMPACT_ATOMS: atom_id res chain seq x y z
N MET A 1 36.37 -34.62 7.08
CA MET A 1 35.06 -34.03 6.73
C MET A 1 34.11 -34.19 7.90
N PRO A 2 33.75 -33.10 8.60
CA PRO A 2 32.56 -33.07 9.42
C PRO A 2 31.58 -31.97 8.99
N ALA A 3 30.29 -32.33 9.02
CA ALA A 3 29.17 -31.43 8.84
C ALA A 3 29.08 -30.47 10.04
N ALA A 4 29.11 -29.16 9.78
CA ALA A 4 28.88 -28.15 10.79
C ALA A 4 27.37 -27.89 10.93
N MET A 5 26.84 -28.35 12.06
CA MET A 5 25.54 -28.03 12.62
C MET A 5 25.44 -26.51 12.86
N ILE A 6 24.61 -25.80 12.09
CA ILE A 6 24.24 -24.42 12.41
C ILE A 6 23.13 -24.48 13.47
N ALA A 7 23.54 -24.20 14.71
CA ALA A 7 22.64 -24.05 15.84
C ALA A 7 21.76 -22.80 15.65
N ARG A 8 20.44 -23.02 15.54
CA ARG A 8 19.44 -21.96 15.65
C ARG A 8 19.42 -21.46 17.09
N ARG A 9 19.75 -20.18 17.31
CA ARG A 9 19.59 -19.52 18.60
C ARG A 9 18.10 -19.24 18.89
N PRO A 10 17.68 -19.27 20.17
CA PRO A 10 16.29 -19.07 20.56
C PRO A 10 15.93 -17.59 20.51
N PHE A 11 14.69 -17.30 20.10
CA PHE A 11 14.07 -15.97 20.21
C PHE A 11 13.85 -15.62 21.68
N PRO A 12 14.20 -14.42 22.17
CA PRO A 12 13.70 -13.94 23.43
C PRO A 12 12.28 -13.40 23.27
N ASP A 13 11.41 -13.82 24.19
CA ASP A 13 10.12 -13.21 24.49
C ASP A 13 10.30 -11.75 24.91
N ARG A 14 9.57 -10.81 24.26
CA ARG A 14 8.80 -9.72 24.90
C ARG A 14 8.22 -8.74 23.86
N LEU A 15 6.88 -8.69 23.83
CA LEU A 15 6.01 -7.52 23.84
C LEU A 15 6.66 -6.14 23.64
N ALA A 16 6.47 -5.56 22.45
CA ALA A 16 5.85 -4.26 22.18
C ALA A 16 5.89 -4.02 20.67
N PHE A 17 4.75 -4.13 19.98
CA PHE A 17 4.69 -4.02 18.51
C PHE A 17 3.66 -2.98 18.09
N LEU A 18 4.17 -1.82 17.65
CA LEU A 18 3.43 -0.72 17.07
C LEU A 18 3.72 -0.65 15.56
N SER A 19 2.62 -0.93 14.86
CA SER A 19 2.35 -0.97 13.42
C SER A 19 2.98 0.09 12.52
N ALA A 20 3.06 -0.26 11.23
CA ALA A 20 2.71 0.64 10.14
C ALA A 20 1.24 1.04 10.27
N LEU A 21 1.03 2.20 10.87
CA LEU A 21 -0.26 2.80 11.15
C LEU A 21 -0.37 4.00 10.22
N ALA A 22 -1.37 4.00 9.34
CA ALA A 22 -2.23 5.17 9.27
C ALA A 22 -2.93 5.26 10.63
N LEU A 23 -2.25 5.82 11.64
CA LEU A 23 -2.86 6.27 12.88
C LEU A 23 -3.71 7.46 12.46
N ALA A 24 -4.96 7.19 12.07
CA ALA A 24 -6.01 8.13 12.37
C ALA A 24 -6.07 8.17 13.91
N ALA A 25 -5.22 8.99 14.52
CA ALA A 25 -5.48 9.47 15.85
C ALA A 25 -6.88 10.08 15.77
N ALA A 26 -7.86 9.44 16.40
CA ALA A 26 -9.19 9.97 16.57
C ALA A 26 -9.11 11.12 17.58
N ALA A 27 -8.45 12.21 17.20
CA ALA A 27 -8.79 13.50 17.75
C ALA A 27 -10.21 13.83 17.25
N PRO A 28 -11.11 14.36 18.08
CA PRO A 28 -12.36 14.90 17.58
C PRO A 28 -12.00 15.97 16.55
N ALA A 29 -12.23 15.66 15.27
CA ALA A 29 -12.10 16.62 14.19
C ALA A 29 -13.16 17.69 14.44
N VAL A 30 -12.76 18.80 15.06
CA VAL A 30 -13.44 20.06 14.81
C VAL A 30 -13.23 20.29 13.32
N ALA A 31 -14.29 20.06 12.54
CA ALA A 31 -14.32 20.35 11.13
C ALA A 31 -14.20 21.87 10.95
N SER A 32 -12.98 22.40 11.08
CA SER A 32 -12.64 23.69 10.52
C SER A 32 -12.71 23.49 9.02
N ALA A 33 -13.83 23.92 8.43
CA ALA A 33 -14.00 24.02 6.99
C ALA A 33 -12.94 25.00 6.48
N LEU A 34 -11.76 24.48 6.15
CA LEU A 34 -10.77 25.25 5.41
C LEU A 34 -11.39 25.58 4.05
N PRO A 35 -11.23 26.82 3.56
CA PRO A 35 -11.77 27.22 2.29
C PRO A 35 -11.09 26.42 1.18
N VAL A 36 -11.82 25.42 0.67
CA VAL A 36 -11.48 24.75 -0.59
C VAL A 36 -11.41 25.84 -1.65
N HIS A 37 -10.21 26.15 -2.12
CA HIS A 37 -10.03 27.07 -3.24
C HIS A 37 -10.68 26.43 -4.46
N ALA A 38 -11.91 26.87 -4.76
CA ALA A 38 -12.64 26.41 -5.93
C ALA A 38 -11.97 26.96 -7.18
N SER A 39 -11.04 26.18 -7.75
CA SER A 39 -10.57 26.42 -9.10
C SER A 39 -11.75 26.30 -10.08
N SER A 40 -11.92 27.30 -10.93
CA SER A 40 -12.98 27.36 -11.95
C SER A 40 -12.66 26.52 -13.20
N ALA A 41 -11.49 25.87 -13.26
CA ALA A 41 -11.16 24.98 -14.35
C ALA A 41 -12.03 23.71 -14.30
N PRO A 42 -12.49 23.17 -15.45
CA PRO A 42 -13.21 21.92 -15.48
C PRO A 42 -12.33 20.80 -14.91
N ARG A 43 -12.84 20.09 -13.90
CA ARG A 43 -12.12 18.99 -13.27
C ARG A 43 -11.99 17.82 -14.25
N VAL A 44 -10.80 17.23 -14.29
CA VAL A 44 -10.45 16.15 -15.22
C VAL A 44 -10.66 14.77 -14.58
N THR A 45 -10.45 14.66 -13.28
CA THR A 45 -10.58 13.39 -12.54
C THR A 45 -12.03 12.93 -12.47
N GLU A 46 -12.29 11.73 -12.99
CA GLU A 46 -13.56 11.02 -12.81
C GLU A 46 -13.46 10.10 -11.60
N TRP A 47 -14.40 10.20 -10.66
CA TRP A 47 -14.43 9.34 -9.48
C TRP A 47 -15.51 8.27 -9.59
N GLU A 48 -15.12 7.02 -9.38
CA GLU A 48 -16.03 5.90 -9.16
C GLU A 48 -15.81 5.35 -7.76
N VAL A 49 -16.84 5.36 -6.92
CA VAL A 49 -16.76 4.86 -5.54
C VAL A 49 -17.76 3.72 -5.42
N THR A 50 -17.28 2.53 -5.08
CA THR A 50 -18.12 1.32 -5.11
C THR A 50 -17.72 0.31 -4.05
N ALA A 51 -18.64 -0.58 -3.72
CA ALA A 51 -18.35 -1.74 -2.88
C ALA A 51 -17.75 -2.86 -3.74
N ALA A 52 -16.92 -3.72 -3.15
CA ALA A 52 -16.32 -4.83 -3.89
C ALA A 52 -16.16 -6.08 -3.01
N PRO A 53 -17.26 -6.83 -2.78
CA PRO A 53 -17.28 -7.95 -1.82
C PRO A 53 -16.29 -9.07 -2.16
N ALA A 54 -15.95 -9.25 -3.44
CA ALA A 54 -14.92 -10.20 -3.86
C ALA A 54 -13.54 -9.82 -3.28
N TYR A 55 -13.17 -8.54 -3.32
CA TYR A 55 -11.92 -8.07 -2.73
C TYR A 55 -11.95 -8.09 -1.20
N ASP A 56 -13.11 -7.84 -0.58
CA ASP A 56 -13.28 -8.04 0.87
C ASP A 56 -13.00 -9.49 1.29
N ALA A 57 -13.44 -10.48 0.50
CA ALA A 57 -13.11 -11.88 0.75
C ALA A 57 -11.61 -12.14 0.65
N LEU A 58 -10.92 -11.55 -0.36
CA LEU A 58 -9.47 -11.67 -0.51
C LEU A 58 -8.71 -11.06 0.68
N CYS A 59 -9.15 -9.89 1.17
CA CYS A 59 -8.58 -9.28 2.36
C CYS A 59 -8.80 -10.15 3.62
N LEU A 60 -10.01 -10.67 3.78
CA LEU A 60 -10.37 -11.53 4.91
C LEU A 60 -9.58 -12.85 4.92
N ILE A 61 -9.14 -13.38 3.78
CA ILE A 61 -8.26 -14.57 3.73
C ILE A 61 -6.96 -14.34 4.50
N GLY A 62 -6.36 -13.14 4.40
CA GLY A 62 -5.17 -12.78 5.17
C GLY A 62 -5.41 -12.79 6.68
N VAL A 63 -6.54 -12.22 7.10
CA VAL A 63 -6.99 -12.21 8.51
C VAL A 63 -7.19 -13.65 9.03
N LEU A 64 -7.89 -14.49 8.26
CA LEU A 64 -8.20 -15.87 8.63
C LEU A 64 -6.97 -16.80 8.59
N GLY A 65 -5.86 -16.33 8.03
CA GLY A 65 -4.54 -16.94 8.21
C GLY A 65 -4.02 -16.89 9.65
N GLY A 66 -4.67 -16.12 10.54
CA GLY A 66 -4.34 -16.03 11.97
C GLY A 66 -3.15 -15.12 12.25
N ASP A 67 -2.86 -14.17 11.37
CA ASP A 67 -1.80 -13.19 11.57
C ASP A 67 -2.17 -12.18 12.69
N PRO A 68 -1.44 -12.12 13.81
CA PRO A 68 -1.75 -11.19 14.90
C PRO A 68 -1.81 -9.72 14.44
N PHE A 69 -1.01 -9.34 13.44
CA PHE A 69 -0.99 -7.99 12.90
C PHE A 69 -2.34 -7.59 12.31
N TYR A 70 -3.02 -8.50 11.60
CA TYR A 70 -4.32 -8.26 10.98
C TYR A 70 -5.49 -8.61 11.89
N VAL A 71 -5.39 -9.68 12.68
CA VAL A 71 -6.49 -10.17 13.54
C VAL A 71 -6.95 -9.11 14.53
N ARG A 72 -6.04 -8.29 15.08
CA ARG A 72 -6.40 -7.20 16.01
C ARG A 72 -7.37 -6.17 15.44
N PHE A 73 -7.43 -6.01 14.11
CA PHE A 73 -8.37 -5.09 13.46
C PHE A 73 -9.73 -5.73 13.18
N PHE A 74 -9.79 -7.06 13.14
CA PHE A 74 -10.93 -7.82 12.62
C PHE A 74 -11.29 -9.02 13.49
N GLU A 75 -11.10 -8.89 14.81
CA GLU A 75 -11.20 -9.99 15.75
C GLU A 75 -12.60 -10.64 15.74
N GLU A 76 -13.66 -9.84 15.63
CA GLU A 76 -15.03 -10.36 15.51
C GLU A 76 -15.19 -11.25 14.27
N ALA A 77 -14.73 -10.79 13.11
CA ALA A 77 -14.82 -11.55 11.86
C ALA A 77 -13.95 -12.82 11.94
N TYR A 78 -12.73 -12.71 12.47
CA TYR A 78 -11.84 -13.85 12.70
C TYR A 78 -12.54 -14.93 13.54
N ARG A 79 -13.03 -14.58 14.74
CA ARG A 79 -13.74 -15.51 15.63
C ARG A 79 -15.01 -16.08 14.97
N HIS A 80 -15.76 -15.27 14.23
CA HIS A 80 -16.97 -15.72 13.54
C HIS A 80 -16.67 -16.84 12.55
N PHE A 81 -15.69 -16.66 11.67
CA PHE A 81 -15.40 -17.63 10.63
C PHE A 81 -14.57 -18.81 11.15
N ASP A 82 -13.58 -18.57 12.01
CA ASP A 82 -12.70 -19.63 12.52
C ASP A 82 -13.47 -20.73 13.26
N ALA A 83 -14.48 -20.35 14.05
CA ALA A 83 -15.37 -21.29 14.74
C ALA A 83 -16.17 -22.22 13.79
N ARG A 84 -16.30 -21.85 12.52
CA ARG A 84 -17.04 -22.61 11.49
C ARG A 84 -16.13 -23.44 10.60
N PHE A 85 -14.81 -23.37 10.77
CA PHE A 85 -13.86 -24.10 9.97
C PHE A 85 -13.49 -25.45 10.59
N THR A 86 -13.26 -26.44 9.74
CA THR A 86 -12.60 -27.69 10.11
C THR A 86 -11.10 -27.46 10.27
N PRO A 87 -10.37 -28.37 10.94
CA PRO A 87 -8.91 -28.26 11.05
C PRO A 87 -8.19 -28.13 9.70
N ALA A 88 -8.66 -28.86 8.69
CA ALA A 88 -8.06 -28.87 7.37
C ALA A 88 -8.34 -27.59 6.56
N GLU A 89 -9.46 -26.91 6.82
CA GLU A 89 -9.75 -25.59 6.24
C GLU A 89 -8.91 -24.50 6.92
N ARG A 90 -8.81 -24.51 8.25
CA ARG A 90 -7.88 -23.64 8.98
C ARG A 90 -6.44 -23.79 8.47
N ALA A 91 -6.01 -25.01 8.20
CA ALA A 91 -4.70 -25.28 7.62
C ALA A 91 -4.53 -24.65 6.21
N ALA A 92 -5.60 -24.57 5.42
CA ALA A 92 -5.55 -23.93 4.09
C ALA A 92 -5.31 -22.41 4.20
N PHE A 93 -6.02 -21.70 5.08
CA PHE A 93 -5.79 -20.27 5.31
C PHE A 93 -4.36 -20.00 5.80
N ARG A 94 -3.87 -20.79 6.76
CA ARG A 94 -2.48 -20.70 7.24
C ARG A 94 -1.45 -20.98 6.14
N ALA A 95 -1.73 -21.93 5.25
CA ALA A 95 -0.85 -22.22 4.12
C ALA A 95 -0.79 -21.06 3.12
N VAL A 96 -1.92 -20.40 2.84
CA VAL A 96 -1.94 -19.18 2.00
C VAL A 96 -1.09 -18.08 2.64
N LYS A 97 -1.27 -17.78 3.93
CA LYS A 97 -0.44 -16.81 4.66
C LYS A 97 1.04 -17.19 4.59
N ARG A 98 1.39 -18.42 4.93
CA ARG A 98 2.78 -18.89 4.94
C ARG A 98 3.45 -18.64 3.58
N ILE A 99 2.81 -19.04 2.48
CA ILE A 99 3.40 -18.95 1.15
C ILE A 99 3.47 -17.50 0.66
N LEU A 100 2.39 -16.73 0.81
CA LEU A 100 2.30 -15.38 0.25
C LEU A 100 2.96 -14.30 1.12
N LYS A 101 3.01 -14.50 2.43
CA LYS A 101 3.58 -13.56 3.40
C LYS A 101 4.85 -14.09 4.04
N ASP A 102 4.80 -15.19 4.78
CA ASP A 102 5.92 -15.57 5.66
C ASP A 102 7.18 -15.99 4.88
N GLU A 103 7.01 -16.67 3.74
CA GLU A 103 8.11 -17.15 2.90
C GLU A 103 8.58 -16.14 1.86
N ALA A 104 7.70 -15.25 1.45
CA ALA A 104 7.93 -14.37 0.32
C ALA A 104 7.85 -12.88 0.71
N ALA A 105 7.81 -12.58 2.00
CA ALA A 105 7.74 -11.25 2.60
C ALA A 105 6.65 -10.33 2.00
N GLY A 106 5.52 -10.89 1.58
CA GLY A 106 4.45 -10.16 0.91
C GLY A 106 3.22 -9.88 1.78
N ILE A 107 2.30 -9.08 1.26
CA ILE A 107 0.97 -8.88 1.84
C ILE A 107 -0.03 -9.76 1.09
N VAL A 108 -0.74 -10.64 1.82
CA VAL A 108 -1.70 -11.59 1.23
C VAL A 108 -2.75 -10.88 0.40
N SER A 109 -3.38 -9.84 0.95
CA SER A 109 -4.45 -9.08 0.28
C SER A 109 -3.95 -8.34 -0.96
N ALA A 110 -2.77 -7.72 -0.91
CA ALA A 110 -2.19 -7.02 -2.06
C ALA A 110 -1.87 -7.96 -3.22
N ARG A 111 -1.22 -9.09 -2.94
CA ARG A 111 -0.89 -10.09 -3.98
C ARG A 111 -2.13 -10.67 -4.63
N LEU A 112 -3.12 -11.04 -3.83
CA LEU A 112 -4.38 -11.57 -4.35
C LEU A 112 -5.16 -10.48 -5.09
N GLY A 113 -5.20 -9.24 -4.58
CA GLY A 113 -5.84 -8.11 -5.24
C GLY A 113 -5.28 -7.86 -6.64
N LEU A 114 -3.96 -7.88 -6.81
CA LEU A 114 -3.30 -7.74 -8.11
C LEU A 114 -3.69 -8.86 -9.09
N VAL A 115 -3.57 -10.12 -8.69
CA VAL A 115 -3.90 -11.26 -9.57
C VAL A 115 -5.36 -11.24 -10.01
N PHE A 116 -6.28 -10.99 -9.07
CA PHE A 116 -7.71 -11.06 -9.37
C PHE A 116 -8.20 -9.83 -10.14
N SER A 117 -7.65 -8.65 -9.87
CA SER A 117 -7.92 -7.45 -10.68
C SER A 117 -7.33 -7.52 -12.09
N ALA A 118 -6.21 -8.23 -12.27
CA ALA A 118 -5.67 -8.56 -13.59
C ALA A 118 -6.62 -9.47 -14.37
N ALA A 119 -7.27 -10.44 -13.72
CA ALA A 119 -8.26 -11.31 -14.36
C ALA A 119 -9.45 -10.53 -14.92
N GLU A 120 -9.92 -9.50 -14.21
CA GLU A 120 -10.96 -8.58 -14.72
C GLU A 120 -10.48 -7.84 -15.97
N ALA A 121 -9.29 -7.24 -15.91
CA ALA A 121 -8.68 -6.53 -17.04
C ALA A 121 -8.37 -7.46 -18.23
N GLY A 122 -8.15 -8.75 -17.96
CA GLY A 122 -7.97 -9.83 -18.94
C GLY A 122 -9.27 -10.40 -19.52
N GLY A 123 -10.42 -9.77 -19.23
CA GLY A 123 -11.70 -10.13 -19.85
C GLY A 123 -12.40 -11.35 -19.26
N LEU A 124 -12.09 -11.77 -18.02
CA LEU A 124 -12.89 -12.79 -17.31
C LEU A 124 -14.27 -12.26 -16.86
N GLY A 125 -14.49 -10.95 -16.96
CA GLY A 125 -15.67 -10.24 -16.49
C GLY A 125 -15.42 -9.59 -15.13
N ALA A 126 -16.08 -8.45 -14.89
CA ALA A 126 -15.95 -7.70 -13.65
C ALA A 126 -16.36 -8.54 -12.43
N ALA A 127 -15.72 -8.31 -11.29
CA ALA A 127 -16.17 -8.86 -10.02
C ALA A 127 -17.63 -8.42 -9.74
N PRO A 128 -18.48 -9.30 -9.19
CA PRO A 128 -19.85 -8.94 -8.86
C PRO A 128 -19.90 -7.72 -7.90
N PRO A 129 -20.73 -6.70 -8.19
CA PRO A 129 -20.86 -5.53 -7.32
C PRO A 129 -21.66 -5.83 -6.04
N ARG A 130 -22.17 -7.06 -5.89
CA ARG A 130 -22.93 -7.54 -4.73
C ARG A 130 -22.33 -8.83 -4.22
N ALA A 131 -22.60 -9.15 -2.95
CA ALA A 131 -22.01 -10.32 -2.31
C ALA A 131 -22.38 -11.63 -3.02
N ARG A 132 -23.62 -11.74 -3.52
CA ARG A 132 -24.09 -12.94 -4.23
C ARG A 132 -23.21 -13.21 -5.46
N GLY A 133 -22.54 -14.37 -5.45
CA GLY A 133 -21.69 -14.82 -6.55
C GLY A 133 -20.24 -14.34 -6.46
N ALA A 134 -19.87 -13.57 -5.42
CA ALA A 134 -18.49 -13.13 -5.22
C ALA A 134 -17.54 -14.32 -5.02
N ILE A 135 -17.92 -15.30 -4.19
CA ILE A 135 -17.09 -16.49 -3.96
C ILE A 135 -17.00 -17.36 -5.23
N ALA A 136 -18.10 -17.48 -5.97
CA ALA A 136 -18.12 -18.22 -7.23
C ALA A 136 -17.20 -17.58 -8.28
N TRP A 137 -17.20 -16.24 -8.39
CA TRP A 137 -16.30 -15.50 -9.26
C TRP A 137 -14.84 -15.72 -8.87
N LEU A 138 -14.51 -15.61 -7.57
CA LEU A 138 -13.15 -15.84 -7.08
C LEU A 138 -12.67 -17.27 -7.37
N LEU A 139 -13.53 -18.27 -7.16
CA LEU A 139 -13.19 -19.67 -7.46
C LEU A 139 -12.95 -19.88 -8.96
N ARG A 140 -13.68 -19.19 -9.83
CA ARG A 140 -13.44 -19.24 -11.28
C ARG A 140 -12.06 -18.69 -11.63
N VAL A 141 -11.72 -17.49 -11.14
CA VAL A 141 -10.38 -16.89 -11.36
C VAL A 141 -9.26 -17.83 -10.88
N ALA A 142 -9.39 -18.40 -9.68
CA ALA A 142 -8.38 -19.28 -9.10
C ALA A 142 -8.23 -20.62 -9.84
N ARG A 143 -9.30 -21.11 -10.50
CA ARG A 143 -9.28 -22.34 -11.30
C ARG A 143 -8.77 -22.11 -12.72
N GLU A 144 -8.98 -20.92 -13.28
CA GLU A 144 -8.62 -20.53 -14.64
C GLU A 144 -7.61 -19.36 -14.65
N PRO A 145 -6.40 -19.51 -14.08
CA PRO A 145 -5.49 -18.39 -13.85
C PRO A 145 -4.84 -17.83 -15.11
N ALA A 146 -4.96 -18.51 -16.26
CA ALA A 146 -4.28 -18.13 -17.51
C ALA A 146 -4.60 -16.69 -17.98
N ARG A 147 -5.86 -16.25 -17.83
CA ARG A 147 -6.25 -14.87 -18.18
C ARG A 147 -5.65 -13.85 -17.22
N ALA A 148 -5.63 -14.18 -15.92
CA ALA A 148 -5.01 -13.35 -14.90
C ALA A 148 -3.50 -13.19 -15.18
N ARG A 149 -2.82 -14.29 -15.51
CA ARG A 149 -1.41 -14.31 -15.87
C ARG A 149 -1.12 -13.38 -17.05
N ALA A 150 -1.77 -13.63 -18.19
CA ALA A 150 -1.53 -12.87 -19.42
C ALA A 150 -1.86 -11.38 -19.28
N ALA A 151 -2.82 -11.03 -18.43
CA ALA A 151 -3.11 -9.63 -18.10
C ALA A 151 -2.03 -9.03 -17.18
N LEU A 152 -1.61 -9.76 -16.15
CA LEU A 152 -0.62 -9.30 -15.18
C LEU A 152 0.76 -9.09 -15.83
N GLU A 153 1.17 -9.97 -16.75
CA GLU A 153 2.41 -9.88 -17.56
C GLU A 153 2.56 -8.54 -18.30
N ARG A 154 1.46 -7.84 -18.59
CA ARG A 154 1.45 -6.54 -19.26
C ARG A 154 1.47 -5.35 -18.31
N THR A 155 1.54 -5.61 -17.01
CA THR A 155 1.57 -4.59 -15.95
C THR A 155 2.98 -4.46 -15.37
N PRO A 156 3.32 -3.32 -14.78
CA PRO A 156 4.59 -3.18 -14.06
C PRO A 156 4.68 -4.07 -12.81
N TYR A 157 3.59 -4.73 -12.40
CA TYR A 157 3.54 -5.60 -11.23
C TYR A 157 3.89 -7.06 -11.55
N TRP A 158 4.23 -7.37 -12.80
CA TRP A 158 4.62 -8.73 -13.18
C TRP A 158 5.99 -9.10 -12.62
N SER A 159 6.07 -10.30 -12.05
CA SER A 159 7.33 -11.01 -11.87
C SER A 159 7.08 -12.52 -11.95
N GLU A 160 8.03 -13.25 -12.55
CA GLU A 160 7.98 -14.72 -12.62
C GLU A 160 7.95 -15.34 -11.22
N GLU A 161 8.74 -14.80 -10.29
CA GLU A 161 8.77 -15.26 -8.89
C GLU A 161 7.44 -15.01 -8.17
N GLY A 162 6.86 -13.82 -8.36
CA GLY A 162 5.56 -13.47 -7.77
C GLY A 162 4.46 -14.38 -8.28
N TRP A 163 4.46 -14.67 -9.58
CA TRP A 163 3.52 -15.61 -10.19
C TRP A 163 3.72 -17.05 -9.69
N ALA A 164 4.96 -17.54 -9.64
CA ALA A 164 5.28 -18.86 -9.12
C ALA A 164 4.84 -19.01 -7.65
N THR A 165 4.99 -17.95 -6.85
CA THR A 165 4.53 -17.91 -5.47
C THR A 165 2.99 -17.98 -5.36
N TYR A 166 2.27 -17.26 -6.22
CA TYR A 166 0.82 -17.39 -6.33
C TYR A 166 0.39 -18.82 -6.72
N GLU A 167 1.01 -19.42 -7.74
CA GLU A 167 0.70 -20.79 -8.17
C GLU A 167 0.90 -21.82 -7.05
N ARG A 168 1.95 -21.67 -6.24
CA ARG A 168 2.16 -22.52 -5.04
C ARG A 168 1.04 -22.35 -4.01
N ALA A 169 0.54 -21.14 -3.80
CA ALA A 169 -0.55 -20.87 -2.85
C ALA A 169 -1.94 -21.28 -3.39
N ARG A 170 -2.11 -21.35 -4.71
CA ARG A 170 -3.39 -21.49 -5.40
C ARG A 170 -4.24 -22.69 -4.96
N PRO A 171 -3.71 -23.92 -4.76
CA PRO A 171 -4.53 -25.03 -4.27
C PRO A 171 -5.11 -24.78 -2.87
N HIS A 172 -4.33 -24.14 -2.00
CA HIS A 172 -4.78 -23.75 -0.66
C HIS A 172 -5.79 -22.60 -0.72
N LEU A 173 -5.58 -21.64 -1.62
CA LEU A 173 -6.52 -20.54 -1.86
C LEU A 173 -7.89 -21.05 -2.31
N ILE A 174 -7.95 -22.00 -3.25
CA ILE A 174 -9.20 -22.61 -3.70
C ILE A 174 -9.95 -23.23 -2.52
N ARG A 175 -9.24 -23.97 -1.65
CA ARG A 175 -9.81 -24.59 -0.46
C ARG A 175 -10.30 -23.54 0.55
N ALA A 176 -9.54 -22.47 0.75
CA ALA A 176 -9.91 -21.36 1.63
C ALA A 176 -11.17 -20.64 1.12
N LEU A 177 -11.27 -20.37 -0.18
CA LEU A 177 -12.46 -19.76 -0.80
C LEU A 177 -13.70 -20.65 -0.68
N GLN A 178 -13.55 -21.97 -0.89
CA GLN A 178 -14.64 -22.93 -0.68
C GLN A 178 -15.13 -22.93 0.78
N ALA A 179 -14.20 -22.94 1.74
CA ALA A 179 -14.51 -22.89 3.16
C ALA A 179 -15.22 -21.58 3.53
N LEU A 180 -14.77 -20.45 3.00
CA LEU A 180 -15.34 -19.13 3.22
C LEU A 180 -16.78 -19.03 2.66
N GLY A 181 -17.01 -19.58 1.46
CA GLY A 181 -18.34 -19.71 0.88
C GLY A 181 -19.28 -20.56 1.73
N ARG A 182 -18.83 -21.77 2.12
CA ARG A 182 -19.59 -22.67 2.99
C ARG A 182 -19.91 -22.04 4.35
N ALA A 183 -18.97 -21.30 4.93
CA ALA A 183 -19.14 -20.61 6.21
C ALA A 183 -20.09 -19.39 6.12
N GLY A 184 -20.60 -19.06 4.92
CA GLY A 184 -21.65 -18.07 4.73
C GLY A 184 -21.15 -16.64 4.57
N PHE A 185 -19.94 -16.44 4.02
CA PHE A 185 -19.37 -15.11 3.81
C PHE A 185 -20.31 -14.13 3.11
N GLU A 186 -20.96 -14.53 2.02
CA GLU A 186 -21.81 -13.60 1.26
C GLU A 186 -22.97 -13.07 2.11
N GLY A 187 -23.61 -13.93 2.90
CA GLY A 187 -24.67 -13.53 3.83
C GLY A 187 -24.14 -12.74 5.04
N PHE A 188 -22.94 -13.05 5.53
CA PHE A 188 -22.28 -12.27 6.57
C PHE A 188 -22.00 -10.84 6.08
N TRP A 189 -21.39 -10.71 4.89
CA TRP A 189 -21.03 -9.43 4.28
C TRP A 189 -22.28 -8.58 4.05
N GLU A 190 -23.33 -9.16 3.50
CA GLU A 190 -24.59 -8.48 3.22
C GLU A 190 -25.21 -7.86 4.47
N ARG A 191 -25.16 -8.56 5.60
CA ARG A 191 -25.76 -8.10 6.86
C ARG A 191 -24.87 -7.15 7.65
N ARG A 192 -23.55 -7.39 7.65
CA ARG A 192 -22.61 -6.70 8.56
C ARG A 192 -21.77 -5.63 7.86
N ALA A 193 -21.33 -5.87 6.64
CA ALA A 193 -20.45 -4.98 5.90
C ALA A 193 -21.21 -4.01 4.99
N ARG A 194 -22.18 -4.50 4.22
CA ARG A 194 -22.88 -3.70 3.20
C ARG A 194 -23.47 -2.39 3.74
N PRO A 195 -24.25 -2.38 4.86
CA PRO A 195 -24.93 -1.14 5.28
C PRO A 195 -23.95 -0.02 5.66
N ARG A 196 -22.80 -0.36 6.26
CA ARG A 196 -21.78 0.64 6.60
C ARG A 196 -20.99 1.11 5.38
N ILE A 197 -20.71 0.21 4.43
CA ILE A 197 -20.00 0.54 3.19
C ILE A 197 -20.86 1.46 2.32
N GLU A 198 -22.14 1.15 2.11
CA GLU A 198 -23.02 1.97 1.28
C GLU A 198 -23.21 3.38 1.86
N ARG A 199 -23.35 3.51 3.19
CA ARG A 199 -23.35 4.82 3.84
C ARG A 199 -22.05 5.58 3.58
N ARG A 200 -20.90 4.93 3.77
CA ARG A 200 -19.59 5.55 3.54
C ARG A 200 -19.41 5.99 2.09
N ILE A 201 -19.85 5.19 1.12
CA ILE A 201 -19.80 5.55 -0.31
C ILE A 201 -20.63 6.82 -0.56
N ALA A 202 -21.85 6.89 -0.02
CA ALA A 202 -22.72 8.06 -0.19
C ALA A 202 -22.10 9.34 0.39
N GLU A 203 -21.41 9.24 1.54
CA GLU A 203 -20.67 10.35 2.16
C GLU A 203 -19.41 10.73 1.39
N LEU A 204 -18.64 9.73 0.93
CA LEU A 204 -17.32 9.90 0.34
C LEU A 204 -17.40 10.44 -1.10
N ALA A 205 -18.38 10.00 -1.88
CA ALA A 205 -18.49 10.36 -3.30
C ALA A 205 -18.53 11.88 -3.57
N PRO A 206 -19.35 12.72 -2.88
CA PRO A 206 -19.30 14.17 -3.09
C PRO A 206 -17.98 14.79 -2.65
N PHE A 207 -17.35 14.28 -1.58
CA PHE A 207 -16.06 14.77 -1.11
C PHE A 207 -14.95 14.50 -2.13
N LEU A 208 -14.86 13.27 -2.66
CA LEU A 208 -13.84 12.93 -3.66
C LEU A 208 -14.00 13.74 -4.94
N ARG A 209 -15.23 13.94 -5.42
CA ARG A 209 -15.51 14.81 -6.59
C ARG A 209 -15.00 16.24 -6.43
N ALA A 210 -14.71 16.70 -5.21
CA ALA A 210 -14.10 17.99 -4.94
C ALA A 210 -12.61 18.09 -5.35
N HIS A 211 -11.94 16.97 -5.55
CA HIS A 211 -10.48 16.90 -5.71
C HIS A 211 -10.09 16.39 -7.11
N ASP A 212 -9.18 17.11 -7.77
CA ASP A 212 -8.70 16.78 -9.11
C ASP A 212 -7.29 16.17 -9.05
N VAL A 213 -7.25 14.88 -8.69
CA VAL A 213 -6.01 14.14 -8.39
C VAL A 213 -5.20 13.83 -9.66
N VAL A 214 -5.86 13.43 -10.75
CA VAL A 214 -5.19 12.94 -11.97
C VAL A 214 -4.21 13.98 -12.54
N PRO A 215 -4.60 15.25 -12.80
CA PRO A 215 -3.65 16.23 -13.31
C PRO A 215 -2.51 16.53 -12.35
N ALA A 216 -2.77 16.55 -11.03
CA ALA A 216 -1.76 16.83 -10.02
C ALA A 216 -0.69 15.71 -9.93
N VAL A 217 -1.12 14.46 -10.12
CA VAL A 217 -0.26 13.27 -10.20
C VAL A 217 0.51 13.25 -11.52
N GLU A 218 -0.19 13.39 -12.66
CA GLU A 218 0.43 13.33 -14.00
C GLU A 218 1.50 14.42 -14.18
N ALA A 219 1.28 15.63 -13.64
CA ALA A 219 2.24 16.72 -13.70
C ALA A 219 3.59 16.39 -13.06
N ARG A 220 3.60 15.57 -11.99
CA ARG A 220 4.82 15.17 -11.28
C ARG A 220 5.40 13.86 -11.79
N LEU A 221 4.56 12.93 -12.26
CA LEU A 221 5.04 11.72 -12.91
C LEU A 221 5.68 12.01 -14.29
N GLY A 222 5.25 13.08 -14.96
CA GLY A 222 5.68 13.40 -16.33
C GLY A 222 5.09 12.45 -17.38
N LYS A 223 4.05 11.69 -17.03
CA LYS A 223 3.33 10.75 -17.90
C LYS A 223 1.85 10.73 -17.55
N ALA A 224 1.01 10.41 -18.53
CA ALA A 224 -0.41 10.20 -18.31
C ALA A 224 -0.67 8.91 -17.52
N LEU A 225 -1.68 8.92 -16.66
CA LEU A 225 -2.24 7.72 -16.07
C LEU A 225 -3.01 6.92 -17.13
N PRO A 226 -3.16 5.59 -16.96
CA PRO A 226 -3.91 4.76 -17.91
C PRO A 226 -5.37 5.17 -18.12
N SER A 227 -5.94 5.93 -17.18
CA SER A 227 -7.31 6.42 -17.21
C SER A 227 -7.44 7.66 -16.33
N ARG A 228 -8.38 8.55 -16.68
CA ARG A 228 -8.79 9.67 -15.82
C ARG A 228 -9.79 9.27 -14.73
N ARG A 229 -10.29 8.04 -14.79
CA ARG A 229 -11.19 7.47 -13.80
C ARG A 229 -10.42 6.79 -12.69
N ILE A 230 -10.55 7.29 -11.47
CA ILE A 230 -10.07 6.61 -10.26
C ILE A 230 -11.24 5.83 -9.65
N THR A 231 -11.09 4.51 -9.56
CA THR A 231 -12.07 3.65 -8.87
C THR A 231 -11.60 3.33 -7.45
N VAL A 232 -12.39 3.71 -6.47
CA VAL A 232 -12.20 3.38 -5.05
C VAL A 232 -13.13 2.23 -4.68
N HIS A 233 -12.56 1.09 -4.32
CA HIS A 233 -13.30 -0.02 -3.74
C HIS A 233 -13.30 0.12 -2.22
N VAL A 234 -14.44 0.50 -1.65
CA VAL A 234 -14.62 0.67 -0.20
C VAL A 234 -14.95 -0.68 0.43
N LEU A 235 -14.06 -1.14 1.31
CA LEU A 235 -14.03 -2.50 1.86
C LEU A 235 -14.23 -2.51 3.38
N ALA A 236 -14.67 -3.65 3.90
CA ALA A 236 -14.82 -3.93 5.31
C ALA A 236 -13.54 -4.45 6.01
N PHE A 237 -12.60 -4.99 5.23
CA PHE A 237 -11.46 -5.77 5.72
C PHE A 237 -10.10 -5.30 5.20
N ALA A 238 -9.96 -4.06 4.74
CA ALA A 238 -8.73 -3.58 4.09
C ALA A 238 -7.67 -3.02 5.07
N ARG A 239 -8.03 -2.71 6.33
CA ARG A 239 -7.07 -2.20 7.32
C ARG A 239 -5.84 -3.10 7.51
N PRO A 240 -4.68 -2.50 7.79
CA PRO A 240 -4.43 -1.05 7.86
C PRO A 240 -4.09 -0.40 6.51
N HIS A 241 -4.18 -1.13 5.40
CA HIS A 241 -3.58 -0.70 4.13
C HIS A 241 -4.58 -0.02 3.18
N GLY A 242 -4.10 0.99 2.43
CA GLY A 242 -4.54 1.20 1.06
C GLY A 242 -3.89 0.14 0.17
N ILE A 243 -4.61 -0.39 -0.80
CA ILE A 243 -4.06 -1.44 -1.67
C ILE A 243 -4.34 -1.08 -3.12
N ARG A 244 -3.31 -0.71 -3.87
CA ARG A 244 -3.40 -0.65 -5.32
C ARG A 244 -3.70 -2.01 -5.95
N ILE A 245 -4.55 -1.96 -6.97
CA ILE A 245 -4.82 -3.08 -7.86
C ILE A 245 -4.64 -2.62 -9.32
N VAL A 246 -4.76 -3.51 -10.30
CA VAL A 246 -4.46 -3.17 -11.71
C VAL A 246 -5.30 -2.00 -12.22
N GLY A 247 -4.66 -1.04 -12.89
CA GLY A 247 -5.28 0.16 -13.44
C GLY A 247 -5.27 1.34 -12.45
N THR A 248 -6.15 2.30 -12.67
CA THR A 248 -6.33 3.46 -11.77
C THR A 248 -7.34 3.14 -10.68
N ARG A 249 -7.06 2.08 -9.91
CA ARG A 249 -7.98 1.50 -8.93
C ARG A 249 -7.26 1.12 -7.65
N PHE A 250 -7.92 1.28 -6.51
CA PHE A 250 -7.40 0.85 -5.22
C PHE A 250 -8.49 0.39 -4.26
N LEU A 251 -8.10 -0.38 -3.26
CA LEU A 251 -8.93 -0.86 -2.17
C LEU A 251 -8.66 0.00 -0.94
N ALA A 252 -9.71 0.39 -0.23
CA ALA A 252 -9.59 1.17 1.00
C ALA A 252 -10.62 0.75 2.03
N ASP A 253 -10.27 0.85 3.30
CA ASP A 253 -11.19 0.47 4.37
C ASP A 253 -12.28 1.52 4.59
N VAL A 254 -13.48 1.05 4.87
CA VAL A 254 -14.67 1.86 5.16
C VAL A 254 -14.46 2.84 6.32
N THR A 255 -13.52 2.55 7.22
CA THR A 255 -13.20 3.41 8.37
C THR A 255 -12.23 4.55 8.06
N PHE A 256 -11.60 4.57 6.88
CA PHE A 256 -10.63 5.62 6.57
C PHE A 256 -11.31 6.99 6.42
N PRO A 257 -10.77 8.04 7.07
CA PRO A 257 -11.20 9.43 6.88
C PRO A 257 -11.19 9.86 5.40
N SER A 258 -12.00 10.86 5.04
CA SER A 258 -12.19 11.23 3.63
C SER A 258 -10.94 11.88 3.02
N ASP A 259 -10.19 12.63 3.82
CA ASP A 259 -8.88 13.19 3.46
C ASP A 259 -7.84 12.07 3.25
N VAL A 260 -7.85 11.03 4.10
CA VAL A 260 -7.03 9.82 3.89
C VAL A 260 -7.38 9.15 2.56
N MET A 261 -8.66 9.09 2.17
CA MET A 261 -9.04 8.51 0.87
C MET A 261 -8.47 9.29 -0.34
N VAL A 262 -8.38 10.62 -0.25
CA VAL A 262 -7.75 11.43 -1.29
C VAL A 262 -6.24 11.19 -1.30
N ARG A 263 -5.59 11.14 -0.12
CA ARG A 263 -4.16 10.83 -0.01
C ARG A 263 -3.83 9.44 -0.55
N ASN A 264 -4.62 8.42 -0.23
CA ASN A 264 -4.46 7.09 -0.81
C ASN A 264 -4.63 7.13 -2.33
N ALA A 265 -5.59 7.87 -2.87
CA ALA A 265 -5.71 7.99 -4.32
C ALA A 265 -4.47 8.64 -4.95
N ILE A 266 -3.92 9.68 -4.34
CA ILE A 266 -2.67 10.30 -4.79
C ILE A 266 -1.53 9.27 -4.75
N HIS A 267 -1.29 8.67 -3.59
CA HIS A 267 -0.25 7.68 -3.32
C HIS A 267 -0.30 6.54 -4.35
N GLU A 268 -1.44 5.86 -4.41
CA GLU A 268 -1.58 4.67 -5.22
C GLU A 268 -1.48 5.00 -6.71
N MET A 269 -1.96 6.16 -7.17
CA MET A 269 -1.86 6.53 -8.59
C MET A 269 -0.43 6.84 -9.02
N MET A 270 0.48 7.11 -8.08
CA MET A 270 1.89 7.32 -8.38
C MET A 270 2.65 6.02 -8.56
N HIS A 271 2.17 4.88 -8.08
CA HIS A 271 2.91 3.62 -8.17
C HIS A 271 2.83 2.93 -9.56
N PRO A 272 3.96 2.61 -10.22
CA PRO A 272 5.34 3.01 -9.86
C PRO A 272 5.66 4.46 -10.31
N PRO A 273 6.41 5.23 -9.50
CA PRO A 273 6.66 6.66 -9.71
C PRO A 273 7.60 6.93 -10.88
N TYR A 274 8.38 5.93 -11.29
CA TYR A 274 9.31 5.99 -12.40
C TYR A 274 9.38 4.65 -13.13
N ASP A 275 10.10 4.61 -14.25
CA ASP A 275 10.47 3.37 -14.93
C ASP A 275 11.83 2.89 -14.41
N ALA A 276 11.82 1.85 -13.58
CA ALA A 276 13.02 1.30 -12.97
C ALA A 276 13.97 0.64 -13.98
N SER A 277 13.54 0.37 -15.22
CA SER A 277 14.40 -0.18 -16.28
C SER A 277 15.35 0.86 -16.88
N ARG A 278 15.12 2.16 -16.62
CA ARG A 278 15.98 3.24 -17.09
C ARG A 278 17.33 3.22 -16.36
N PRO A 279 18.47 3.15 -17.07
CA PRO A 279 19.79 3.04 -16.45
C PRO A 279 20.11 4.14 -15.43
N GLU A 280 19.69 5.38 -15.69
CA GLU A 280 19.90 6.52 -14.82
C GLU A 280 19.08 6.45 -13.52
N ILE A 281 17.88 5.85 -13.56
CA ILE A 281 17.08 5.60 -12.36
C ILE A 281 17.72 4.48 -11.55
N ALA A 282 18.10 3.37 -12.20
CA ALA A 282 18.80 2.27 -11.53
C ALA A 282 20.10 2.73 -10.85
N GLN A 283 20.87 3.61 -11.49
CA GLN A 283 22.07 4.22 -10.90
C GLN A 283 21.74 5.11 -9.69
N ALA A 284 20.68 5.92 -9.78
CA ALA A 284 20.25 6.78 -8.67
C ALA A 284 19.80 5.94 -7.46
N VAL A 285 19.00 4.90 -7.69
CA VAL A 285 18.56 3.96 -6.65
C VAL A 285 19.74 3.22 -6.02
N ALA A 286 20.70 2.76 -6.84
CA ALA A 286 21.91 2.11 -6.34
C ALA A 286 22.77 3.06 -5.49
N ALA A 287 22.91 4.33 -5.89
CA ALA A 287 23.62 5.33 -5.12
C ALA A 287 22.93 5.63 -3.77
N LEU A 288 21.59 5.68 -3.75
CA LEU A 288 20.82 5.80 -2.51
C LEU A 288 21.00 4.56 -1.61
N GLY A 289 20.98 3.34 -2.16
CA GLY A 289 21.26 2.12 -1.39
C GLY A 289 22.70 2.02 -0.86
N ALA A 290 23.63 2.72 -1.49
CA ALA A 290 25.00 2.84 -1.01
C ALA A 290 25.12 3.78 0.20
N ASP A 291 24.14 4.64 0.44
CA ASP A 291 24.12 5.59 1.56
C ASP A 291 23.92 4.86 2.91
N PRO A 292 24.78 5.12 3.92
CA PRO A 292 24.67 4.44 5.22
C PRO A 292 23.34 4.69 5.96
N LEU A 293 22.76 5.89 5.86
CA LEU A 293 21.51 6.21 6.53
C LEU A 293 20.36 5.42 5.90
N ILE A 294 20.29 5.38 4.57
CA ILE A 294 19.28 4.62 3.82
C ILE A 294 19.40 3.13 4.11
N ARG A 295 20.61 2.59 4.00
CA ARG A 295 20.86 1.16 4.27
C ARG A 295 20.41 0.75 5.66
N ALA A 296 20.75 1.54 6.68
CA ALA A 296 20.36 1.26 8.06
C ALA A 296 18.83 1.22 8.23
N ARG A 297 18.07 2.06 7.50
CA ARG A 297 16.60 2.02 7.53
C ARG A 297 16.05 0.75 6.90
N VAL A 298 16.58 0.34 5.76
CA VAL A 298 16.16 -0.90 5.10
C VAL A 298 16.49 -2.13 5.96
N GLU A 299 17.67 -2.18 6.57
CA GLU A 299 18.14 -3.34 7.35
C GLU A 299 17.46 -3.52 8.72
N HIS A 300 16.92 -2.45 9.31
CA HIS A 300 16.48 -2.45 10.71
C HIS A 300 15.00 -2.12 10.95
N HIS A 301 14.22 -1.85 9.89
CA HIS A 301 12.77 -1.67 10.03
C HIS A 301 12.05 -3.00 10.30
N ASP A 302 10.79 -2.94 10.76
CA ASP A 302 9.95 -4.13 10.88
C ASP A 302 9.53 -4.60 9.47
N PRO A 303 9.93 -5.81 9.03
CA PRO A 303 9.64 -6.28 7.68
C PRO A 303 8.15 -6.48 7.39
N SER A 304 7.31 -6.42 8.43
CA SER A 304 5.85 -6.43 8.31
C SER A 304 5.28 -5.15 7.70
N PHE A 305 6.04 -4.06 7.69
CA PHE A 305 5.63 -2.79 7.07
C PHE A 305 5.63 -2.91 5.54
N GLY A 306 6.60 -3.60 4.96
CA GLY A 306 6.75 -3.77 3.51
C GLY A 306 8.13 -3.29 3.05
N TYR A 307 8.30 -3.06 1.74
CA TYR A 307 9.48 -2.36 1.18
C TYR A 307 10.84 -2.92 1.64
N ASN A 308 10.92 -4.25 1.72
CA ASN A 308 12.06 -5.01 2.27
C ASN A 308 13.34 -5.00 1.41
N THR A 309 13.39 -4.18 0.36
CA THR A 309 14.57 -4.00 -0.50
C THR A 309 14.86 -2.51 -0.66
N VAL A 310 16.09 -2.17 -1.04
CA VAL A 310 16.45 -0.77 -1.33
C VAL A 310 15.53 -0.18 -2.40
N GLU A 311 15.24 -0.94 -3.45
CA GLU A 311 14.37 -0.50 -4.55
C GLU A 311 12.96 -0.22 -4.04
N GLY A 312 12.38 -1.12 -3.24
CA GLY A 312 11.06 -0.93 -2.66
C GLY A 312 11.01 0.25 -1.69
N TYR A 313 12.04 0.44 -0.87
CA TYR A 313 12.16 1.56 0.05
C TYR A 313 12.26 2.90 -0.70
N VAL A 314 13.13 3.00 -1.71
CA VAL A 314 13.29 4.22 -2.49
C VAL A 314 12.03 4.54 -3.29
N GLU A 315 11.38 3.53 -3.86
CA GLU A 315 10.11 3.69 -4.57
C GLU A 315 9.04 4.27 -3.65
N GLU A 316 8.89 3.71 -2.45
CA GLU A 316 7.91 4.19 -1.47
C GLU A 316 8.22 5.61 -0.98
N ASP A 317 9.46 5.90 -0.62
CA ASP A 317 9.83 7.22 -0.09
C ASP A 317 9.68 8.33 -1.15
N VAL A 318 9.83 8.00 -2.44
CA VAL A 318 9.49 8.91 -3.54
C VAL A 318 7.98 9.17 -3.59
N VAL A 319 7.16 8.13 -3.46
CA VAL A 319 5.70 8.27 -3.46
C VAL A 319 5.21 9.03 -2.22
N GLU A 320 5.72 8.74 -1.02
CA GLU A 320 5.41 9.44 0.22
C GLU A 320 5.70 10.95 0.12
N ALA A 321 6.88 11.30 -0.40
CA ALA A 321 7.26 12.70 -0.60
C ALA A 321 6.34 13.42 -1.58
N MET A 322 6.03 12.78 -2.72
CA MET A 322 5.11 13.32 -3.72
C MET A 322 3.68 13.44 -3.17
N GLU A 323 3.22 12.45 -2.39
CA GLU A 323 1.90 12.45 -1.75
C GLU A 323 1.75 13.69 -0.89
N ALA A 324 2.72 13.97 -0.01
CA ALA A 324 2.69 15.12 0.87
C ALA A 324 2.55 16.44 0.10
N VAL A 325 3.36 16.64 -0.95
CA VAL A 325 3.30 17.86 -1.77
C VAL A 325 1.96 18.00 -2.50
N ILE A 326 1.45 16.93 -3.12
CA ILE A 326 0.16 16.96 -3.84
C ILE A 326 -1.00 17.14 -2.85
N ALA A 327 -0.95 16.48 -1.70
CA ALA A 327 -1.99 16.57 -0.67
C ALA A 327 -2.13 18.00 -0.14
N GLU A 328 -1.01 18.68 0.10
CA GLU A 328 -0.99 20.10 0.46
C GLU A 328 -1.60 20.97 -0.64
N GLN A 329 -1.21 20.75 -1.91
CA GLN A 329 -1.78 21.46 -3.06
C GLN A 329 -3.30 21.27 -3.15
N LEU A 330 -3.82 20.10 -2.78
CA LEU A 330 -5.24 19.76 -2.83
C LEU A 330 -5.98 20.07 -1.52
N GLY A 331 -5.33 20.69 -0.53
CA GLY A 331 -5.97 21.08 0.73
C GLY A 331 -6.29 19.92 1.68
N VAL A 332 -5.68 18.76 1.47
CA VAL A 332 -5.81 17.54 2.30
C VAL A 332 -4.46 17.10 2.89
N GLY A 333 -3.47 18.01 2.90
CA GLY A 333 -2.17 17.80 3.53
C GLY A 333 -2.29 17.58 5.03
N ARG A 334 -1.30 16.89 5.62
CA ARG A 334 -1.24 16.69 7.07
C ARG A 334 -0.75 18.00 7.73
N PRO A 335 -1.40 18.48 8.81
CA PRO A 335 -0.93 19.67 9.53
C PRO A 335 0.49 19.51 10.10
N ASP A 336 0.85 18.29 10.54
CA ASP A 336 2.18 17.95 11.06
C ASP A 336 2.75 16.76 10.27
N GLN A 337 3.27 17.05 9.07
CA GLN A 337 3.88 16.02 8.20
C GLN A 337 5.17 15.43 8.83
N ALA A 338 5.96 16.25 9.53
CA ALA A 338 7.18 15.78 10.20
C ALA A 338 6.86 14.84 11.38
N GLY A 339 5.87 15.18 12.20
CA GLY A 339 5.39 14.32 13.27
C GLY A 339 4.83 13.00 12.77
N TYR A 340 4.08 13.04 11.66
CA TYR A 340 3.63 11.82 10.99
C TYR A 340 4.81 10.92 10.62
N TRP A 341 5.81 11.40 9.87
CA TRP A 341 6.94 10.56 9.45
C TRP A 341 7.89 10.15 10.57
N ARG A 342 7.87 10.81 11.74
CA ARG A 342 8.59 10.31 12.93
C ARG A 342 8.01 9.02 13.47
N GLU A 343 6.70 8.81 13.32
CA GLU A 343 5.97 7.67 13.88
C GLU A 343 5.58 6.64 12.82
N HIS A 344 5.31 7.11 11.60
CA HIS A 344 4.87 6.30 10.48
C HIS A 344 5.92 5.25 10.15
N ASP A 345 5.48 4.00 10.15
CA ASP A 345 6.29 2.81 9.87
C ASP A 345 7.60 2.79 10.69
N GLY A 346 7.49 3.15 11.97
CA GLY A 346 8.62 3.18 12.89
C GLY A 346 9.66 4.26 12.58
N GLY A 347 9.29 5.30 11.83
CA GLY A 347 10.16 6.39 11.46
C GLY A 347 11.14 6.05 10.33
N MET A 348 10.82 5.08 9.47
CA MET A 348 11.74 4.63 8.44
C MET A 348 11.90 5.60 7.27
N HIS A 349 10.88 6.41 6.96
CA HIS A 349 10.75 7.27 5.77
C HIS A 349 11.62 8.54 5.80
N VAL A 350 12.92 8.39 6.09
CA VAL A 350 13.85 9.52 6.14
C VAL A 350 14.21 10.05 4.75
N LEU A 351 14.13 9.21 3.71
CA LEU A 351 14.36 9.67 2.35
C LEU A 351 13.17 10.49 1.86
N ALA A 352 11.94 10.11 2.23
CA ALA A 352 10.73 10.87 1.94
C ALA A 352 10.80 12.29 2.54
N ALA A 353 11.29 12.40 3.78
CA ALA A 353 11.52 13.70 4.42
C ALA A 353 12.48 14.59 3.62
N ALA A 354 13.62 14.06 3.19
CA ALA A 354 14.59 14.82 2.40
C ALA A 354 14.06 15.16 1.00
N LEU A 355 13.42 14.20 0.33
CA LEU A 355 12.79 14.39 -0.98
C LEU A 355 11.71 15.46 -0.93
N TYR A 356 10.87 15.47 0.09
CA TYR A 356 9.83 16.48 0.28
C TYR A 356 10.42 17.88 0.37
N VAL A 357 11.46 18.07 1.19
CA VAL A 357 12.13 19.38 1.34
C VAL A 357 12.73 19.85 0.02
N GLU A 358 13.47 18.98 -0.66
CA GLU A 358 14.15 19.34 -1.91
C GLU A 358 13.17 19.50 -3.08
N LEU A 359 12.09 18.71 -3.13
CA LEU A 359 11.03 18.83 -4.13
C LEU A 359 10.29 20.16 -3.97
N ARG A 360 9.91 20.53 -2.74
CA ARG A 360 9.28 21.83 -2.44
C ARG A 360 10.17 23.00 -2.87
N ARG A 361 11.48 22.91 -2.62
CA ARG A 361 12.45 23.92 -3.07
C ARG A 361 12.52 24.00 -4.60
N ALA A 362 12.57 22.85 -5.27
CA ALA A 362 12.60 22.78 -6.73
C ALA A 362 11.33 23.37 -7.36
N GLU A 363 10.14 23.00 -6.87
CA GLU A 363 8.86 23.53 -7.37
C GLU A 363 8.72 25.03 -7.11
N GLY A 364 9.17 25.51 -5.95
CA GLY A 364 9.21 26.95 -5.64
C GLY A 364 10.13 27.74 -6.57
N THR A 365 11.25 27.14 -6.99
CA THR A 365 12.21 27.76 -7.92
C THR A 365 11.69 27.74 -9.36
N ALA A 366 11.03 26.65 -9.77
CA ALA A 366 10.44 26.50 -11.10
C ALA A 366 9.13 27.29 -11.28
N GLY A 367 8.48 27.69 -10.18
CA GLY A 367 7.16 28.33 -10.19
C GLY A 367 6.00 27.35 -10.49
N GLY A 368 6.21 26.04 -10.30
CA GLY A 368 5.24 25.01 -10.65
C GLY A 368 5.75 23.59 -10.41
N PRO A 369 4.93 22.56 -10.71
CA PRO A 369 5.32 21.16 -10.50
C PRO A 369 6.53 20.77 -11.35
N VAL A 370 7.41 19.94 -10.79
CA VAL A 370 8.57 19.38 -11.50
C VAL A 370 8.35 17.89 -11.77
N VAL A 371 8.95 17.38 -12.86
CA VAL A 371 8.90 15.96 -13.20
C VAL A 371 9.85 15.17 -12.29
N VAL A 372 9.27 14.44 -11.34
CA VAL A 372 9.97 13.80 -10.21
C VAL A 372 11.00 12.76 -10.65
N PRO A 373 10.77 11.90 -11.66
CA PRO A 373 11.81 10.98 -12.12
C PRO A 373 13.10 11.67 -12.57
N ALA A 374 12.99 12.81 -13.27
CA ALA A 374 14.15 13.59 -13.70
C ALA A 374 14.79 14.31 -12.50
N PHE A 375 13.97 14.92 -11.64
CA PHE A 375 14.41 15.57 -10.41
C PHE A 375 15.19 14.62 -9.49
N LEU A 376 14.71 13.39 -9.28
CA LEU A 376 15.36 12.37 -8.44
C LEU A 376 16.80 12.10 -8.90
N VAL A 377 16.97 11.84 -10.20
CA VAL A 377 18.28 11.58 -10.81
C VAL A 377 19.22 12.77 -10.59
N ASP A 378 18.74 13.98 -10.84
CA ASP A 378 19.57 15.18 -10.71
C ASP A 378 19.91 15.50 -9.24
N ALA A 379 18.96 15.29 -8.32
CA ALA A 379 19.16 15.51 -6.89
C ALA A 379 20.18 14.51 -6.29
N VAL A 380 20.12 13.25 -6.70
CA VAL A 380 21.14 12.24 -6.32
C VAL A 380 22.51 12.60 -6.90
N ARG A 381 22.59 13.01 -8.17
CA ARG A 381 23.86 13.41 -8.82
C ARG A 381 24.52 14.62 -8.17
N ARG A 382 23.73 15.59 -7.70
CA ARG A 382 24.23 16.76 -6.95
C ARG A 382 24.60 16.44 -5.50
N GLY A 383 24.27 15.24 -5.03
CA GLY A 383 24.46 14.81 -3.64
C GLY A 383 23.45 15.42 -2.67
N ASP A 384 22.33 15.96 -3.14
CA ASP A 384 21.31 16.58 -2.28
C ASP A 384 20.57 15.53 -1.43
N LEU A 385 20.54 14.28 -1.91
CA LEU A 385 19.86 13.15 -1.28
C LEU A 385 20.83 12.07 -0.75
N THR A 386 22.12 12.39 -0.60
CA THR A 386 23.13 11.46 -0.07
C THR A 386 24.08 12.14 0.92
N GLY A 387 24.78 11.32 1.71
CA GLY A 387 25.82 11.71 2.64
C GLY A 387 25.34 12.71 3.69
N GLU A 388 26.23 13.66 4.02
CA GLU A 388 25.92 14.66 5.05
C GLU A 388 24.77 15.60 4.68
N ARG A 389 24.52 15.84 3.39
CA ARG A 389 23.40 16.69 2.96
C ARG A 389 22.08 16.02 3.29
N LEU A 390 21.93 14.74 2.97
CA LEU A 390 20.77 13.94 3.37
C LEU A 390 20.56 14.03 4.90
N ALA A 391 21.59 13.69 5.69
CA ALA A 391 21.49 13.67 7.14
C ALA A 391 21.07 15.03 7.72
N ARG A 392 21.66 16.14 7.24
CA ARG A 392 21.30 17.50 7.67
C ARG A 392 19.86 17.86 7.31
N THR A 393 19.42 17.54 6.09
CA THR A 393 18.04 17.83 5.66
C THR A 393 17.03 17.05 6.50
N VAL A 394 17.30 15.77 6.76
CA VAL A 394 16.46 14.92 7.62
C VAL A 394 16.39 15.46 9.04
N GLU A 395 17.53 15.77 9.66
CA GLU A 395 17.56 16.29 11.03
C GLU A 395 16.89 17.66 11.14
N ALA A 396 17.06 18.53 10.14
CA ALA A 396 16.41 19.84 10.12
C ALA A 396 14.88 19.74 9.99
N PHE A 397 14.37 18.74 9.26
CA PHE A 397 12.93 18.58 9.03
C PHE A 397 12.23 17.75 10.13
N LEU A 398 12.79 16.58 10.47
CA LEU A 398 12.20 15.67 11.45
C LEU A 398 12.61 16.01 12.89
N GLY A 399 13.66 16.82 13.07
CA GLY A 399 14.16 17.24 14.38
C GLY A 399 15.23 16.30 14.97
N PRO A 400 15.74 16.64 16.17
CA PRO A 400 16.78 15.88 16.84
C PRO A 400 16.36 14.44 17.10
N GLY A 401 17.28 13.49 16.87
CA GLY A 401 17.00 12.05 17.06
C GLY A 401 16.36 11.35 15.86
N ALA A 402 16.03 12.06 14.78
CA ALA A 402 15.59 11.45 13.52
C ALA A 402 16.63 10.52 12.88
N LEU A 403 17.90 10.67 13.27
CA LEU A 403 19.01 9.80 12.86
C LEU A 403 19.30 8.68 13.87
N ALA A 404 18.60 8.65 15.01
CA ALA A 404 18.76 7.58 15.99
C ALA A 404 18.34 6.24 15.37
N GLY A 405 19.15 5.21 15.60
CA GLY A 405 19.01 3.88 14.97
C GLY A 405 19.82 3.70 13.68
N ALA A 406 20.45 4.74 13.12
CA ALA A 406 21.29 4.65 11.91
C ALA A 406 22.80 4.50 12.19
N ALA A 407 23.23 4.63 13.44
CA ALA A 407 24.62 4.41 13.81
C ALA A 407 24.85 2.89 13.98
N PRO A 408 25.82 2.28 13.26
CA PRO A 408 26.28 0.96 13.64
C PRO A 408 26.76 1.07 15.09
N THR A 409 26.25 0.20 15.97
CA THR A 409 26.86 0.01 17.29
C THR A 409 28.32 -0.35 17.05
N ALA A 410 29.23 0.58 17.29
CA ALA A 410 30.65 0.32 17.27
C ALA A 410 30.90 -0.87 18.19
N GLY A 411 31.44 -1.95 17.62
CA GLY A 411 31.57 -3.24 18.29
C GLY A 411 32.19 -3.11 19.67
N ARG A 412 31.60 -3.81 20.63
CA ARG A 412 32.27 -4.29 21.83
C ARG A 412 32.04 -5.78 21.94
#